data_AF-A0A1V3NUW1-F1
#
_entry.id   AF-A0A1V3NUW1-F1
#
_cell.length_a   1.000
_cell.length_b   1.000
_cell.length_c   1.000
_cell.angle_alpha   90.00
_cell.angle_beta   90.00
_cell.angle_gamma   90.00
#
_symmetry.space_group_name_H-M   'P 1'
#
loop_
_entity.id
_entity.type
_entity.pdbx_description
1 polymer ?
#
loop_
_entity_poly.entity_id
_entity_poly.type
_entity_poly.pdbx_seq_one_letter_code
_entity_poly.pdbx_strand_id
1 'polypeptide(L)'
;MFPAPGHARDITTDGIIADTVSAATSCMHWRPVGTCFWLRCSLFGGCSIRASLKVGHFNPDLVVSAYGDAGNPWAEIRESLSLAADLGMNAVFRAATGSTVDLGSGTASVEGTKGSDHRNLLFKEVDAVGHPWQLFSELSDSFDLLCPSVATPFLPYKQSKLNAVAWRLGATEAGYPATWIPGMREIGSWPVNTWGPVHPRHGFVTQAEDPKAAAVIAQRAGDIVTRAGQPHVYQNLASGGTRNLLGTRVWLPPPLLENNWRTGQWQMHAPASRQSCEVFGSNDLGSAGGWSAGKVSQSGSYAWTLWRPYQCCARAGQVFLGNVDWMNYP
;
A
#
# COMPACT_ATOMS: atom_id res chain seq x y z
N MET A 1 -11.05 3.31 -38.99
CA MET A 1 -10.37 4.21 -38.04
C MET A 1 -10.25 3.45 -36.74
N PHE A 2 -9.08 2.84 -36.50
CA PHE A 2 -8.82 2.18 -35.22
C PHE A 2 -8.81 3.24 -34.12
N PRO A 3 -9.50 3.05 -32.98
CA PRO A 3 -9.39 3.98 -31.89
C PRO A 3 -7.94 3.97 -31.40
N ALA A 4 -7.33 5.15 -31.35
CA ALA A 4 -6.04 5.32 -30.69
C ALA A 4 -6.18 4.83 -29.24
N PRO A 5 -5.17 4.12 -28.69
CA PRO A 5 -5.21 3.72 -27.28
C PRO A 5 -5.34 4.99 -26.44
N GLY A 6 -6.44 5.10 -25.69
CA GLY A 6 -6.63 6.18 -24.74
C GLY A 6 -5.49 6.13 -23.74
N HIS A 7 -4.61 7.13 -23.77
CA HIS A 7 -3.53 7.25 -22.81
C HIS A 7 -4.13 7.24 -21.40
N ALA A 8 -3.63 6.33 -20.57
CA ALA A 8 -3.80 6.45 -19.12
C ALA A 8 -3.47 7.89 -18.72
N ARG A 9 -4.14 8.44 -17.70
CA ARG A 9 -3.55 9.58 -16.99
C ARG A 9 -2.32 9.04 -16.28
N ASP A 10 -1.18 9.10 -16.97
CA ASP A 10 0.11 8.85 -16.36
C ASP A 10 0.28 9.83 -15.21
N ILE A 11 0.73 9.31 -14.08
CA ILE A 11 1.09 10.10 -12.92
C ILE A 11 2.60 10.15 -12.82
N THR A 12 3.09 11.31 -12.42
CA THR A 12 4.50 11.58 -12.21
C THR A 12 4.78 11.70 -10.73
N THR A 13 6.05 11.61 -10.34
CA THR A 13 6.46 11.74 -8.93
C THR A 13 6.03 13.06 -8.31
N ASP A 14 6.17 14.17 -9.04
CA ASP A 14 5.70 15.50 -8.61
C ASP A 14 4.18 15.54 -8.48
N GLY A 15 3.44 14.91 -9.38
CA GLY A 15 1.99 14.77 -9.31
C GLY A 15 1.54 14.00 -8.05
N ILE A 16 2.20 12.88 -7.73
CA ILE A 16 1.95 12.12 -6.52
C ILE A 16 2.22 12.96 -5.27
N ILE A 17 3.36 13.66 -5.22
CA ILE A 17 3.70 14.54 -4.08
C ILE A 17 2.65 15.66 -3.93
N ALA A 18 2.27 16.32 -5.02
CA ALA A 18 1.28 17.39 -5.02
C ALA A 18 -0.08 16.90 -4.52
N ASP A 19 -0.53 15.73 -5.00
CA ASP A 19 -1.75 15.08 -4.55
C ASP A 19 -1.68 14.75 -3.05
N THR A 20 -0.57 14.16 -2.57
CA THR A 20 -0.35 13.80 -1.17
C THR A 20 -0.37 15.03 -0.26
N VAL A 21 0.27 16.14 -0.68
CA VAL A 21 0.22 17.42 0.03
C VAL A 21 -1.20 17.97 0.08
N SER A 22 -1.92 17.93 -1.04
CA SER A 22 -3.30 18.43 -1.11
C SER A 22 -4.27 17.61 -0.25
N ALA A 23 -4.01 16.31 -0.09
CA ALA A 23 -4.81 15.43 0.74
C ALA A 23 -4.38 15.43 2.21
N ALA A 24 -3.26 16.06 2.59
CA ALA A 24 -2.72 16.01 3.95
C ALA A 24 -3.75 16.43 5.02
N THR A 25 -4.58 17.44 4.74
CA THR A 25 -5.64 17.87 5.68
C THR A 25 -6.72 16.81 5.93
N SER A 26 -6.97 15.93 4.96
CA SER A 26 -7.97 14.88 5.05
C SER A 26 -7.40 13.54 5.51
N CYS A 27 -6.13 13.26 5.19
CA CYS A 27 -5.53 11.93 5.31
C CYS A 27 -4.55 11.82 6.48
N MET A 28 -3.80 12.88 6.78
CA MET A 28 -2.73 12.84 7.78
C MET A 28 -3.30 12.71 9.21
N HIS A 29 -4.47 13.29 9.50
CA HIS A 29 -5.12 13.23 10.82
C HIS A 29 -4.16 13.47 12.00
N TRP A 30 -3.38 14.53 11.92
CA TRP A 30 -2.40 14.87 12.94
C TRP A 30 -3.07 15.21 14.28
N ARG A 31 -2.58 14.61 15.36
CA ARG A 31 -3.06 14.88 16.72
C ARG A 31 -1.99 14.69 17.79
N PRO A 32 -1.99 15.49 18.87
CA PRO A 32 -1.23 15.21 20.08
C PRO A 32 -1.90 14.04 20.83
N VAL A 33 -1.17 12.95 21.05
CA VAL A 33 -1.75 11.72 21.61
C VAL A 33 -1.32 11.43 23.04
N GLY A 34 -0.25 12.04 23.51
CA GLY A 34 0.31 11.74 24.83
C GLY A 34 1.61 12.48 25.14
N THR A 35 2.31 11.99 26.16
CA THR A 35 3.63 12.48 26.58
C THR A 35 4.59 11.33 26.81
N CYS A 36 5.83 11.51 26.38
CA CYS A 36 6.95 10.62 26.64
C CYS A 36 7.86 11.18 27.72
N PHE A 37 8.37 10.30 28.59
CA PHE A 37 9.30 10.63 29.64
C PHE A 37 10.68 10.04 29.36
N TRP A 38 11.69 10.88 29.54
CA TRP A 38 13.08 10.57 29.24
C TRP A 38 13.96 10.94 30.43
N LEU A 39 15.00 10.15 30.69
CA LEU A 39 16.03 10.53 31.65
C LEU A 39 17.14 11.25 30.89
N ARG A 40 17.40 12.51 31.28
CA ARG A 40 18.53 13.29 30.81
C ARG A 40 19.55 13.48 31.93
N CYS A 41 20.67 12.77 31.83
CA CYS A 41 21.80 12.91 32.75
C CYS A 41 22.86 13.83 32.16
N SER A 42 23.40 14.73 32.99
CA SER A 42 24.56 15.57 32.65
C SER A 42 25.73 15.17 33.54
N LEU A 43 26.96 15.29 33.03
CA LEU A 43 28.18 14.88 33.75
C LEU A 43 28.40 15.64 35.06
N PHE A 44 27.89 16.87 35.15
CA PHE A 44 28.14 17.79 36.28
C PHE A 44 26.88 18.20 37.05
N GLY A 45 25.68 17.82 36.60
CA GLY A 45 24.40 18.37 37.09
C GLY A 45 23.33 17.32 37.40
N GLY A 46 23.72 16.06 37.58
CA GLY A 46 22.79 14.98 37.91
C GLY A 46 21.85 14.58 36.77
N CYS A 47 20.83 13.79 37.10
CA CYS A 47 19.82 13.30 36.16
C CYS A 47 18.47 14.01 36.38
N SER A 48 17.87 14.47 35.29
CA SER A 48 16.56 15.12 35.27
C SER A 48 15.60 14.37 34.37
N ILE A 49 14.34 14.28 34.75
CA ILE A 49 13.28 13.75 33.87
C ILE A 49 12.87 14.85 32.90
N ARG A 50 12.87 14.54 31.61
CA ARG A 50 12.43 15.41 30.52
C ARG A 50 11.21 14.81 29.85
N ALA A 51 10.21 15.65 29.59
CA ALA A 51 9.03 15.28 28.85
C ALA A 51 9.15 15.71 27.38
N SER A 52 8.62 14.91 26.46
CA SER A 52 8.37 15.32 25.08
C SER A 52 6.95 14.96 24.65
N LEU A 53 6.40 15.73 23.73
CA LEU A 53 5.07 15.48 23.19
C LEU A 53 5.07 14.18 22.38
N LYS A 54 4.08 13.32 22.61
CA LYS A 54 3.78 12.20 21.74
C LYS A 54 2.74 12.65 20.73
N VAL A 55 3.09 12.57 19.45
CA VAL A 55 2.18 12.89 18.34
C VAL A 55 1.80 11.63 17.61
N GLY A 56 0.65 11.65 16.97
CA GLY A 56 0.22 10.60 16.06
C GLY A 56 -0.37 11.19 14.80
N HIS A 57 0.03 10.66 13.65
CA HIS A 57 -0.58 10.96 12.35
C HIS A 57 -0.36 9.80 11.38
N PHE A 58 -1.10 9.82 10.27
CA PHE A 58 -0.89 8.92 9.16
C PHE A 58 0.24 9.43 8.27
N ASN A 59 1.12 8.53 7.87
CA ASN A 59 2.18 8.77 6.90
C ASN A 59 1.88 8.08 5.58
N PRO A 60 2.19 8.73 4.45
CA PRO A 60 2.14 8.08 3.15
C PRO A 60 3.35 7.15 3.01
N ASP A 61 3.17 5.85 3.25
CA ASP A 61 4.28 4.89 3.27
C ASP A 61 4.62 4.40 1.88
N LEU A 62 3.62 3.97 1.11
CA LEU A 62 3.80 3.32 -0.17
C LEU A 62 2.88 3.94 -1.23
N VAL A 63 3.36 4.02 -2.46
CA VAL A 63 2.51 4.12 -3.65
C VAL A 63 2.33 2.70 -4.19
N VAL A 64 1.09 2.25 -4.31
CA VAL A 64 0.72 0.94 -4.83
C VAL A 64 0.00 1.13 -6.15
N SER A 65 0.58 0.56 -7.21
CA SER A 65 0.04 0.61 -8.56
C SER A 65 -0.48 -0.75 -8.97
N ALA A 66 -1.74 -0.83 -9.39
CA ALA A 66 -2.34 -2.05 -9.94
C ALA A 66 -2.72 -1.82 -11.40
N TYR A 67 -2.23 -2.67 -12.30
CA TYR A 67 -2.30 -2.40 -13.74
C TYR A 67 -2.45 -3.66 -14.59
N GLY A 68 -2.97 -3.47 -15.79
CA GLY A 68 -3.00 -4.50 -16.85
C GLY A 68 -1.90 -4.28 -17.89
N ASP A 69 -2.18 -4.59 -19.15
CA ASP A 69 -1.19 -4.56 -20.24
C ASP A 69 -0.63 -3.17 -20.53
N ALA A 70 -1.35 -2.10 -20.18
CA ALA A 70 -0.85 -0.73 -20.30
C ALA A 70 0.32 -0.40 -19.37
N GLY A 71 0.60 -1.26 -18.38
CA GLY A 71 1.71 -1.08 -17.45
C GLY A 71 1.41 -0.12 -16.30
N ASN A 72 2.43 0.07 -15.46
CA ASN A 72 2.36 0.90 -14.28
C ASN A 72 2.04 2.37 -14.67
N PRO A 73 0.99 3.01 -14.11
CA PRO A 73 0.63 4.38 -14.47
C PRO A 73 1.61 5.42 -13.92
N TRP A 74 2.51 5.04 -12.99
CA TRP A 74 3.58 5.91 -12.51
C TRP A 74 4.76 5.88 -13.49
N ALA A 75 4.92 6.95 -14.28
CA ALA A 75 5.79 6.99 -15.44
C ALA A 75 7.26 6.66 -15.12
N GLU A 76 7.85 7.31 -14.11
CA GLU A 76 9.27 7.14 -13.75
C GLU A 76 9.56 5.73 -13.21
N ILE A 77 8.60 5.16 -12.47
CA ILE A 77 8.69 3.81 -11.93
C ILE A 77 8.47 2.77 -13.02
N ARG A 78 7.53 3.01 -13.96
CA ARG A 78 7.30 2.13 -15.11
C ARG A 78 8.58 1.91 -15.90
N GLU A 79 9.32 2.96 -16.21
CA GLU A 79 10.55 2.87 -17.00
C GLU A 79 11.68 2.15 -16.24
N SER A 80 11.88 2.48 -14.95
CA SER A 80 12.97 1.92 -14.16
C SER A 80 12.73 0.46 -13.73
N LEU A 81 11.51 0.14 -13.31
CA LEU A 81 11.17 -1.19 -12.78
C LEU A 81 10.87 -2.21 -13.87
N SER A 82 10.39 -1.81 -15.04
CA SER A 82 10.15 -2.74 -16.16
C SER A 82 11.44 -3.43 -16.59
N LEU A 83 12.51 -2.66 -16.78
CA LEU A 83 13.82 -3.18 -17.16
C LEU A 83 14.40 -4.17 -16.12
N ALA A 84 14.33 -3.81 -14.83
CA ALA A 84 14.83 -4.67 -13.76
C ALA A 84 14.00 -5.94 -13.59
N ALA A 85 12.68 -5.84 -13.74
CA ALA A 85 11.77 -6.96 -13.63
C ALA A 85 11.95 -7.98 -14.76
N ASP A 86 12.09 -7.52 -16.00
CA ASP A 86 12.21 -8.42 -17.16
C ASP A 86 13.52 -9.23 -17.13
N LEU A 87 14.62 -8.62 -16.66
CA LEU A 87 15.89 -9.31 -16.45
C LEU A 87 15.83 -10.30 -15.26
N GLY A 88 15.26 -9.87 -14.13
CA GLY A 88 15.16 -10.68 -12.92
C GLY A 88 14.22 -11.88 -13.07
N MET A 89 13.05 -11.69 -13.69
CA MET A 89 12.08 -12.75 -13.94
C MET A 89 12.66 -13.87 -14.80
N ASN A 90 13.28 -13.52 -15.92
CA ASN A 90 13.84 -14.49 -16.84
C ASN A 90 14.98 -15.32 -16.21
N ALA A 91 15.75 -14.71 -15.30
CA ALA A 91 16.79 -15.41 -14.55
C ALA A 91 16.20 -16.37 -13.50
N VAL A 92 15.22 -15.91 -12.71
CA VAL A 92 14.58 -16.73 -11.66
C VAL A 92 13.78 -17.89 -12.27
N PHE A 93 13.02 -17.63 -13.33
CA PHE A 93 12.23 -18.67 -13.99
C PHE A 93 13.11 -19.74 -14.62
N ARG A 94 14.21 -19.35 -15.26
CA ARG A 94 15.22 -20.29 -15.80
C ARG A 94 15.85 -21.12 -14.69
N ALA A 95 16.18 -20.52 -13.55
CA ALA A 95 16.73 -21.24 -12.41
C ALA A 95 15.72 -22.24 -11.82
N ALA A 96 14.44 -21.88 -11.76
CA ALA A 96 13.39 -22.71 -11.18
C ALA A 96 12.90 -23.83 -12.11
N THR A 97 12.86 -23.60 -13.42
CA THR A 97 12.22 -24.52 -14.39
C THR A 97 13.18 -25.14 -15.40
N GLY A 98 14.43 -24.68 -15.45
CA GLY A 98 15.39 -25.06 -16.50
C GLY A 98 15.01 -24.56 -17.90
N SER A 99 13.95 -23.76 -18.02
CA SER A 99 13.39 -23.31 -19.29
C SER A 99 13.43 -21.77 -19.41
N THR A 100 13.59 -21.28 -20.63
CA THR A 100 13.59 -19.83 -20.95
C THR A 100 12.23 -19.36 -21.45
N VAL A 101 11.13 -19.95 -20.94
CA VAL A 101 9.79 -19.47 -21.30
C VAL A 101 9.65 -18.03 -20.81
N ASP A 102 9.38 -17.14 -21.75
CA ASP A 102 8.94 -15.79 -21.44
C ASP A 102 7.59 -15.92 -20.73
N LEU A 103 7.60 -15.72 -19.41
CA LEU A 103 6.36 -15.71 -18.65
C LEU A 103 5.47 -14.53 -19.04
N GLY A 104 5.96 -13.55 -19.81
CA GLY A 104 5.17 -12.46 -20.40
C GLY A 104 4.48 -11.54 -19.39
N SER A 105 3.87 -10.47 -19.87
CA SER A 105 2.83 -9.72 -19.14
C SER A 105 1.58 -10.58 -19.05
N GLY A 106 1.01 -10.77 -17.85
CA GLY A 106 -0.27 -11.46 -17.73
C GLY A 106 -1.38 -10.56 -18.28
N THR A 107 -2.02 -10.98 -19.38
CA THR A 107 -3.21 -10.31 -19.90
C THR A 107 -4.36 -10.52 -18.92
N ALA A 108 -5.29 -9.55 -18.86
CA ALA A 108 -6.58 -9.77 -18.21
C ALA A 108 -7.18 -11.06 -18.78
N SER A 109 -7.29 -12.11 -17.97
CA SER A 109 -7.92 -13.36 -18.39
C SER A 109 -9.40 -13.09 -18.62
N VAL A 110 -9.76 -12.67 -19.82
CA VAL A 110 -11.14 -12.71 -20.29
C VAL A 110 -11.48 -14.18 -20.52
N GLU A 111 -11.74 -14.92 -19.44
CA GLU A 111 -12.51 -16.15 -19.54
C GLU A 111 -13.87 -15.78 -20.13
N GLY A 112 -14.01 -16.06 -21.42
CA GLY A 112 -15.18 -15.75 -22.21
C GLY A 112 -14.88 -15.96 -23.68
N THR A 113 -15.04 -17.20 -24.14
CA THR A 113 -14.80 -17.63 -25.52
C THR A 113 -15.92 -17.15 -26.45
N LYS A 114 -17.06 -16.68 -25.90
CA LYS A 114 -18.20 -16.15 -26.64
C LYS A 114 -18.60 -14.76 -26.12
N GLY A 115 -19.18 -13.94 -26.99
CA GLY A 115 -19.60 -12.56 -26.67
C GLY A 115 -20.69 -12.42 -25.59
N SER A 116 -21.24 -13.53 -25.09
CA SER A 116 -22.23 -13.62 -24.02
C SER A 116 -21.65 -14.03 -22.65
N ASP A 117 -20.36 -14.38 -22.59
CA ASP A 117 -19.76 -14.87 -21.35
C ASP A 117 -19.39 -13.69 -20.43
N HIS A 118 -19.80 -13.78 -19.16
CA HIS A 118 -19.50 -12.77 -18.15
C HIS A 118 -18.00 -12.74 -17.82
N ARG A 119 -17.30 -11.70 -18.28
CA ARG A 119 -15.88 -11.45 -18.04
C ARG A 119 -15.65 -10.87 -16.64
N ASN A 120 -15.92 -11.67 -15.62
CA ASN A 120 -15.80 -11.21 -14.23
C ASN A 120 -14.46 -11.59 -13.60
N LEU A 121 -13.66 -12.44 -14.23
CA LEU A 121 -12.32 -12.76 -13.73
C LEU A 121 -11.33 -11.73 -14.28
N LEU A 122 -10.77 -10.90 -13.41
CA LEU A 122 -9.83 -9.85 -13.78
C LEU A 122 -8.45 -10.16 -13.21
N PHE A 123 -7.42 -9.98 -14.03
CA PHE A 123 -6.03 -10.09 -13.61
C PHE A 123 -5.38 -8.70 -13.58
N LYS A 124 -4.60 -8.43 -12.53
CA LYS A 124 -3.74 -7.23 -12.45
C LYS A 124 -2.34 -7.60 -11.94
N GLU A 125 -1.35 -6.98 -12.55
CA GLU A 125 -0.03 -6.84 -11.97
C GLU A 125 -0.05 -5.76 -10.88
N VAL A 126 0.89 -5.82 -9.94
CA VAL A 126 0.99 -4.87 -8.84
C VAL A 126 2.43 -4.54 -8.48
N ASP A 127 2.69 -3.25 -8.30
CA ASP A 127 3.94 -2.74 -7.75
C ASP A 127 3.64 -1.92 -6.50
N ALA A 128 4.36 -2.20 -5.41
CA ALA A 128 4.34 -1.41 -4.19
C ALA A 128 5.71 -0.80 -3.96
N VAL A 129 5.79 0.52 -4.00
CA VAL A 129 7.04 1.29 -3.98
C VAL A 129 6.97 2.33 -2.87
N GLY A 130 8.07 2.55 -2.16
CA GLY A 130 8.16 3.56 -1.10
C GLY A 130 7.81 4.96 -1.60
N HIS A 131 6.97 5.66 -0.85
CA HIS A 131 6.41 6.94 -1.27
C HIS A 131 7.49 8.06 -1.27
N PRO A 132 7.53 8.93 -2.29
CA PRO A 132 8.58 9.97 -2.42
C PRO A 132 8.52 11.06 -1.34
N TRP A 133 7.36 11.27 -0.69
CA TRP A 133 7.18 12.20 0.45
C TRP A 133 8.22 12.04 1.55
N GLN A 134 8.76 10.83 1.73
CA GLN A 134 9.74 10.58 2.78
C GLN A 134 11.01 11.45 2.62
N LEU A 135 11.36 11.82 1.38
CA LEU A 135 12.43 12.78 1.11
C LEU A 135 12.15 14.17 1.72
N PHE A 136 10.89 14.60 1.79
CA PHE A 136 10.51 15.91 2.31
C PHE A 136 10.34 15.90 3.83
N SER A 137 9.75 14.84 4.38
CA SER A 137 9.61 14.71 5.84
C SER A 137 10.97 14.61 6.54
N GLU A 138 11.99 14.10 5.85
CA GLU A 138 13.38 14.04 6.34
C GLU A 138 14.13 15.38 6.25
N LEU A 139 13.59 16.39 5.57
CA LEU A 139 14.23 17.71 5.39
C LEU A 139 13.53 18.84 6.16
N SER A 140 12.35 18.60 6.74
CA SER A 140 11.58 19.66 7.41
C SER A 140 12.04 19.87 8.86
N ASP A 141 12.44 21.09 9.22
CA ASP A 141 12.81 21.51 10.60
C ASP A 141 11.71 21.25 11.67
N SER A 142 10.52 20.81 11.27
CA SER A 142 9.41 20.40 12.15
C SER A 142 9.49 18.93 12.61
N PHE A 143 10.68 18.30 12.58
CA PHE A 143 10.91 16.90 12.96
C PHE A 143 10.32 16.48 14.30
N ASP A 144 10.21 17.41 15.26
CA ASP A 144 9.65 17.11 16.57
C ASP A 144 8.13 16.86 16.54
N LEU A 145 7.44 17.24 15.46
CA LEU A 145 5.99 17.10 15.29
C LEU A 145 5.58 16.12 14.19
N LEU A 146 6.53 15.59 13.41
CA LEU A 146 6.27 14.59 12.37
C LEU A 146 7.05 13.31 12.63
N CYS A 147 6.35 12.19 12.61
CA CYS A 147 6.91 10.86 12.75
C CYS A 147 7.60 10.44 11.46
N PRO A 148 8.84 9.96 11.53
CA PRO A 148 9.49 9.38 10.36
C PRO A 148 8.82 8.04 10.02
N SER A 149 8.65 7.78 8.73
CA SER A 149 8.20 6.48 8.24
C SER A 149 9.34 5.45 8.28
N VAL A 150 8.98 4.16 8.27
CA VAL A 150 9.92 3.06 7.98
C VAL A 150 10.04 2.75 6.49
N ALA A 151 9.23 3.40 5.65
CA ALA A 151 9.28 3.24 4.21
C ALA A 151 10.46 4.04 3.63
N THR A 152 11.34 3.37 2.88
CA THR A 152 12.42 4.05 2.15
C THR A 152 11.88 4.58 0.82
N PRO A 153 12.07 5.87 0.49
CA PRO A 153 11.52 6.45 -0.75
C PRO A 153 12.05 5.71 -1.99
N PHE A 154 11.18 5.49 -2.97
CA PHE A 154 11.45 4.78 -4.24
C PHE A 154 11.91 3.32 -4.12
N LEU A 155 12.01 2.75 -2.92
CA LEU A 155 12.37 1.34 -2.76
C LEU A 155 11.20 0.44 -3.18
N PRO A 156 11.37 -0.52 -4.12
CA PRO A 156 10.33 -1.47 -4.45
C PRO A 156 10.19 -2.51 -3.33
N TYR A 157 9.06 -2.47 -2.62
CA TYR A 157 8.70 -3.45 -1.61
C TYR A 157 8.07 -4.70 -2.22
N LYS A 158 7.33 -4.57 -3.33
CA LYS A 158 6.78 -5.71 -4.06
C LYS A 158 6.69 -5.37 -5.54
N GLN A 159 7.04 -6.34 -6.37
CA GLN A 159 6.78 -6.30 -7.80
C GLN A 159 6.20 -7.66 -8.18
N SER A 160 4.98 -7.66 -8.69
CA SER A 160 4.28 -8.90 -9.06
C SER A 160 5.01 -9.69 -10.13
N LYS A 161 5.65 -8.98 -11.08
CA LYS A 161 6.50 -9.55 -12.12
C LYS A 161 7.63 -10.40 -11.53
N LEU A 162 8.47 -9.85 -10.66
CA LEU A 162 9.54 -10.62 -9.98
C LEU A 162 9.01 -11.75 -9.07
N ASN A 163 7.72 -11.71 -8.74
CA ASN A 163 7.00 -12.69 -7.95
C ASN A 163 6.05 -13.55 -8.81
N ALA A 164 6.29 -13.69 -10.12
CA ALA A 164 5.32 -14.23 -11.08
C ALA A 164 4.77 -15.61 -10.70
N VAL A 165 5.60 -16.52 -10.18
CA VAL A 165 5.16 -17.87 -9.79
C VAL A 165 4.08 -17.80 -8.70
N ALA A 166 4.37 -17.16 -7.57
CA ALA A 166 3.40 -17.04 -6.49
C ALA A 166 2.23 -16.11 -6.85
N TRP A 167 2.49 -15.05 -7.64
CA TRP A 167 1.47 -14.07 -8.02
C TRP A 167 0.47 -14.57 -9.05
N ARG A 168 0.86 -15.47 -9.95
CA ARG A 168 -0.03 -16.00 -10.99
C ARG A 168 -0.63 -17.34 -10.59
N LEU A 169 0.15 -18.22 -9.97
CA LEU A 169 -0.35 -19.54 -9.60
C LEU A 169 -1.14 -19.51 -8.28
N GLY A 170 -0.80 -18.61 -7.35
CA GLY A 170 -1.43 -18.55 -6.02
C GLY A 170 -1.28 -19.82 -5.17
N ALA A 171 -0.55 -20.83 -5.64
CA ALA A 171 -0.49 -22.16 -5.02
C ALA A 171 0.07 -22.12 -3.59
N THR A 172 1.01 -21.21 -3.32
CA THR A 172 1.59 -21.04 -1.99
C THR A 172 0.62 -20.45 -0.97
N GLU A 173 -0.47 -19.83 -1.43
CA GLU A 173 -1.51 -19.23 -0.60
C GLU A 173 -2.62 -20.22 -0.23
N ALA A 174 -2.63 -21.42 -0.81
CA ALA A 174 -3.58 -22.48 -0.49
C ALA A 174 -3.50 -22.96 0.98
N GLY A 175 -2.39 -22.72 1.66
CA GLY A 175 -2.22 -23.03 3.08
C GLY A 175 -3.01 -22.12 4.02
N TYR A 176 -3.53 -20.98 3.55
CA TYR A 176 -4.33 -20.08 4.37
C TYR A 176 -5.80 -20.51 4.41
N PRO A 177 -6.42 -20.66 5.59
CA PRO A 177 -7.83 -21.03 5.69
C PRO A 177 -8.78 -20.08 4.93
N ALA A 178 -8.43 -18.79 4.86
CA ALA A 178 -9.19 -17.77 4.15
C ALA A 178 -9.25 -17.98 2.63
N THR A 179 -8.37 -18.81 2.06
CA THR A 179 -8.44 -19.21 0.65
C THR A 179 -9.65 -20.11 0.36
N TRP A 180 -10.13 -20.85 1.37
CA TRP A 180 -11.13 -21.91 1.18
C TRP A 180 -12.49 -21.60 1.80
N ILE A 181 -12.55 -20.71 2.78
CA ILE A 181 -13.78 -20.38 3.50
C ILE A 181 -14.26 -18.99 3.04
N PRO A 182 -15.33 -18.92 2.24
CA PRO A 182 -15.92 -17.65 1.82
C PRO A 182 -16.30 -16.77 3.01
N GLY A 183 -16.19 -15.46 2.88
CA GLY A 183 -16.51 -14.53 3.97
C GLY A 183 -15.34 -14.27 4.92
N MET A 184 -14.32 -15.14 4.96
CA MET A 184 -13.11 -14.87 5.74
C MET A 184 -12.20 -13.91 4.97
N ARG A 185 -11.76 -12.83 5.63
CA ARG A 185 -10.81 -11.85 5.06
C ARG A 185 -11.33 -11.26 3.75
N GLU A 186 -12.57 -10.78 3.76
CA GLU A 186 -13.25 -10.15 2.63
C GLU A 186 -13.06 -8.63 2.64
N ILE A 187 -12.87 -8.03 1.48
CA ILE A 187 -12.92 -6.58 1.33
C ILE A 187 -14.38 -6.21 1.12
N GLY A 188 -14.98 -5.55 2.10
CA GLY A 188 -16.41 -5.33 2.23
C GLY A 188 -17.08 -6.21 3.29
N SER A 189 -18.41 -6.21 3.29
CA SER A 189 -19.28 -6.96 4.20
C SER A 189 -19.94 -8.12 3.48
N TRP A 190 -19.36 -9.31 3.56
CA TRP A 190 -19.94 -10.53 3.01
C TRP A 190 -21.21 -10.96 3.80
N PRO A 191 -22.27 -11.48 3.16
CA PRO A 191 -22.43 -11.69 1.71
C PRO A 191 -23.05 -10.50 0.97
N VAL A 192 -23.38 -9.41 1.66
CA VAL A 192 -24.25 -8.34 1.14
C VAL A 192 -23.50 -7.39 0.20
N ASN A 193 -22.27 -7.01 0.54
CA ASN A 193 -21.42 -6.11 -0.24
C ASN A 193 -19.96 -6.57 -0.15
N THR A 194 -19.53 -7.49 -1.02
CA THR A 194 -18.11 -7.86 -1.14
C THR A 194 -17.53 -7.34 -2.45
N TRP A 195 -16.34 -6.74 -2.36
CA TRP A 195 -15.53 -6.41 -3.52
C TRP A 195 -14.63 -7.59 -3.90
N GLY A 196 -14.30 -8.47 -2.97
CA GLY A 196 -13.55 -9.70 -3.22
C GLY A 196 -12.68 -10.10 -2.04
N PRO A 197 -12.22 -11.37 -2.02
CA PRO A 197 -11.45 -11.90 -0.92
C PRO A 197 -10.00 -11.43 -0.97
N VAL A 198 -9.37 -11.25 0.19
CA VAL A 198 -7.93 -11.00 0.28
C VAL A 198 -7.15 -12.25 -0.10
N HIS A 199 -7.58 -13.45 0.32
CA HIS A 199 -6.91 -14.70 -0.01
C HIS A 199 -7.64 -15.47 -1.13
N PRO A 200 -6.91 -16.21 -1.98
CA PRO A 200 -5.45 -16.26 -2.06
C PRO A 200 -4.88 -14.93 -2.57
N ARG A 201 -3.71 -14.50 -2.08
CA ARG A 201 -3.12 -13.19 -2.45
C ARG A 201 -2.35 -13.27 -3.77
N HIS A 202 -3.09 -13.46 -4.84
CA HIS A 202 -2.61 -13.54 -6.22
C HIS A 202 -3.23 -12.43 -7.08
N GLY A 203 -2.83 -12.35 -8.36
CA GLY A 203 -3.25 -11.28 -9.27
C GLY A 203 -4.68 -11.39 -9.82
N PHE A 204 -5.36 -12.53 -9.63
CA PHE A 204 -6.72 -12.74 -10.16
C PHE A 204 -7.79 -12.43 -9.11
N VAL A 205 -8.86 -11.77 -9.53
CA VAL A 205 -10.02 -11.48 -8.67
C VAL A 205 -11.29 -11.55 -9.50
N THR A 206 -12.33 -12.17 -8.95
CA THR A 206 -13.65 -12.17 -9.58
C THR A 206 -14.37 -10.87 -9.21
N GLN A 207 -14.35 -9.88 -10.11
CA GLN A 207 -15.10 -8.64 -10.00
C GLN A 207 -15.64 -8.15 -11.34
N ALA A 208 -16.84 -7.58 -11.31
CA ALA A 208 -17.44 -6.93 -12.48
C ALA A 208 -16.88 -5.52 -12.71
N GLU A 209 -16.50 -4.83 -11.62
CA GLU A 209 -16.00 -3.45 -11.68
C GLU A 209 -14.47 -3.42 -11.61
N ASP A 210 -13.83 -3.00 -12.70
CA ASP A 210 -12.37 -2.94 -12.83
C ASP A 210 -11.67 -2.11 -11.73
N PRO A 211 -12.20 -0.95 -11.28
CA PRO A 211 -11.59 -0.21 -10.16
C PRO A 211 -11.61 -0.99 -8.85
N LYS A 212 -12.70 -1.72 -8.56
CA LYS A 212 -12.81 -2.54 -7.34
C LYS A 212 -11.84 -3.72 -7.41
N ALA A 213 -11.72 -4.35 -8.57
CA ALA A 213 -10.72 -5.40 -8.80
C ALA A 213 -9.30 -4.88 -8.53
N ALA A 214 -8.93 -3.73 -9.10
CA ALA A 214 -7.63 -3.13 -8.89
C ALA A 214 -7.38 -2.72 -7.42
N ALA A 215 -8.41 -2.24 -6.72
CA ALA A 215 -8.33 -1.95 -5.28
C ALA A 215 -8.12 -3.20 -4.42
N VAL A 216 -8.81 -4.32 -4.73
CA VAL A 216 -8.58 -5.62 -4.08
C VAL A 216 -7.13 -6.06 -4.27
N ILE A 217 -6.60 -5.94 -5.49
CA ILE A 217 -5.22 -6.30 -5.79
C ILE A 217 -4.21 -5.40 -5.06
N ALA A 218 -4.47 -4.08 -4.97
CA ALA A 218 -3.67 -3.16 -4.19
C ALA A 218 -3.69 -3.51 -2.68
N GLN A 219 -4.86 -3.85 -2.14
CA GLN A 219 -4.99 -4.32 -0.75
C GLN A 219 -4.17 -5.57 -0.48
N ARG A 220 -4.20 -6.56 -1.40
CA ARG A 220 -3.40 -7.79 -1.29
C ARG A 220 -1.90 -7.48 -1.26
N ALA A 221 -1.43 -6.55 -2.09
CA ALA A 221 -0.04 -6.13 -2.06
C ALA A 221 0.34 -5.48 -0.72
N GLY A 222 -0.49 -4.56 -0.23
CA GLY A 222 -0.33 -3.92 1.10
C GLY A 222 -0.33 -4.95 2.24
N ASP A 223 -1.21 -5.94 2.16
CA ASP A 223 -1.32 -7.03 3.14
C ASP A 223 -0.05 -7.88 3.22
N ILE A 224 0.55 -8.20 2.06
CA ILE A 224 1.80 -8.96 1.96
C ILE A 224 2.97 -8.16 2.52
N VAL A 225 3.17 -6.92 2.04
CA VAL A 225 4.37 -6.14 2.39
C VAL A 225 4.41 -5.74 3.86
N THR A 226 3.26 -5.61 4.52
CA THR A 226 3.18 -5.27 5.95
C THR A 226 3.24 -6.47 6.90
N ARG A 227 3.45 -7.69 6.38
CA ARG A 227 3.59 -8.92 7.19
C ARG A 227 4.94 -9.59 6.92
N ALA A 228 5.47 -10.27 7.94
CA ALA A 228 6.69 -11.07 7.81
C ALA A 228 6.40 -12.50 7.35
N GLY A 229 7.36 -13.12 6.65
CA GLY A 229 7.32 -14.54 6.31
C GLY A 229 6.20 -14.95 5.35
N GLN A 230 5.76 -14.05 4.47
CA GLN A 230 4.74 -14.38 3.46
C GLN A 230 5.39 -15.15 2.31
N PRO A 231 4.69 -16.12 1.67
CA PRO A 231 5.28 -16.96 0.64
C PRO A 231 5.30 -16.27 -0.74
N HIS A 232 5.97 -15.12 -0.79
CA HIS A 232 6.13 -14.25 -1.94
C HIS A 232 7.56 -13.69 -2.00
N VAL A 233 7.98 -13.21 -3.16
CA VAL A 233 9.17 -12.37 -3.31
C VAL A 233 8.78 -10.91 -3.03
N TYR A 234 9.27 -10.36 -1.92
CA TYR A 234 8.98 -9.00 -1.47
C TYR A 234 10.00 -8.55 -0.41
N GLN A 235 10.04 -7.24 -0.14
CA GLN A 235 10.70 -6.68 1.04
C GLN A 235 9.63 -6.35 2.08
N ASN A 236 9.91 -6.68 3.34
CA ASN A 236 8.99 -6.42 4.43
C ASN A 236 9.05 -4.95 4.87
N LEU A 237 7.91 -4.26 4.82
CA LEU A 237 7.70 -2.99 5.48
C LEU A 237 7.38 -3.23 6.96
N ALA A 238 8.38 -2.94 7.81
CA ALA A 238 8.31 -3.20 9.23
C ALA A 238 6.98 -2.69 9.84
N SER A 239 6.29 -3.60 10.54
CA SER A 239 4.97 -3.33 11.11
C SER A 239 4.92 -3.88 12.54
N GLY A 240 4.30 -3.11 13.44
CA GLY A 240 4.22 -3.40 14.86
C GLY A 240 5.51 -3.13 15.64
N GLY A 241 5.34 -2.93 16.94
CA GLY A 241 6.44 -2.67 17.87
C GLY A 241 6.95 -1.22 17.85
N THR A 242 8.17 -1.01 18.35
CA THR A 242 8.75 0.32 18.52
C THR A 242 10.18 0.35 17.99
N ARG A 243 10.55 1.44 17.32
CA ARG A 243 11.89 1.70 16.77
C ARG A 243 12.37 3.09 17.18
N ASN A 244 13.68 3.30 17.14
CA ASN A 244 14.24 4.65 17.22
C ASN A 244 14.69 5.04 15.80
N LEU A 245 14.13 6.10 15.25
CA LEU A 245 14.35 6.57 13.87
C LEU A 245 14.60 8.07 13.90
N LEU A 246 15.66 8.55 13.24
CA LEU A 246 15.99 9.98 13.13
C LEU A 246 15.92 10.75 14.46
N GLY A 247 16.43 10.15 15.55
CA GLY A 247 16.40 10.79 16.87
C GLY A 247 15.02 10.83 17.54
N THR A 248 14.02 10.14 17.00
CA THR A 248 12.68 9.98 17.60
C THR A 248 12.44 8.52 17.99
N ARG A 249 11.58 8.30 18.99
CA ARG A 249 11.04 6.97 19.28
C ARG A 249 9.69 6.83 18.59
N VAL A 250 9.53 5.80 17.79
CA VAL A 250 8.40 5.62 16.87
C VAL A 250 7.70 4.30 17.15
N TRP A 251 6.40 4.34 17.35
CA TRP A 251 5.53 3.17 17.38
C TRP A 251 5.03 2.89 15.97
N LEU A 252 5.36 1.71 15.47
CA LEU A 252 5.06 1.33 14.10
C LEU A 252 3.59 0.92 13.95
N PRO A 253 2.96 1.24 12.81
CA PRO A 253 1.61 0.79 12.50
C PRO A 253 1.50 -0.74 12.55
N PRO A 254 0.35 -1.29 12.98
CA PRO A 254 0.08 -2.72 12.87
C PRO A 254 0.01 -3.15 11.39
N PRO A 255 0.15 -4.45 11.08
CA PRO A 255 -0.03 -4.96 9.72
C PRO A 255 -1.36 -4.51 9.11
N LEU A 256 -1.36 -4.23 7.81
CA LEU A 256 -2.54 -3.71 7.11
C LEU A 256 -3.67 -4.73 7.15
N LEU A 257 -4.87 -4.30 7.51
CA LEU A 257 -6.07 -5.11 7.56
C LEU A 257 -7.19 -4.44 6.77
N GLU A 258 -7.83 -5.22 5.89
CA GLU A 258 -9.00 -4.83 5.12
C GLU A 258 -10.13 -4.32 6.01
N ASN A 259 -10.93 -3.38 5.49
CA ASN A 259 -12.04 -2.74 6.19
C ASN A 259 -11.68 -2.02 7.51
N ASN A 260 -10.38 -1.90 7.85
CA ASN A 260 -9.94 -1.31 9.11
C ASN A 260 -9.02 -0.10 8.92
N TRP A 261 -9.61 1.09 9.04
CA TRP A 261 -8.93 2.38 8.91
C TRP A 261 -7.79 2.58 9.92
N ARG A 262 -7.80 1.86 11.07
CA ARG A 262 -6.76 1.96 12.11
C ARG A 262 -5.44 1.29 11.70
N THR A 263 -5.43 0.55 10.59
CA THR A 263 -4.23 -0.12 10.07
C THR A 263 -3.69 0.56 8.81
N GLY A 264 -4.57 1.23 8.06
CA GLY A 264 -4.21 2.06 6.94
C GLY A 264 -5.43 2.55 6.15
N GLN A 265 -5.19 3.53 5.29
CA GLN A 265 -6.18 4.12 4.39
C GLN A 265 -5.54 4.36 3.01
N TRP A 266 -6.38 4.53 2.00
CA TRP A 266 -5.98 4.64 0.61
C TRP A 266 -6.39 5.98 0.02
N GLN A 267 -5.45 6.65 -0.64
CA GLN A 267 -5.70 7.84 -1.46
C GLN A 267 -5.51 7.48 -2.92
N MET A 268 -6.47 7.76 -3.79
CA MET A 268 -6.34 7.50 -5.23
C MET A 268 -5.58 8.63 -5.94
N HIS A 269 -4.61 8.27 -6.79
CA HIS A 269 -3.90 9.17 -7.70
C HIS A 269 -4.33 8.99 -9.16
N ALA A 270 -4.47 7.73 -9.59
CA ALA A 270 -4.89 7.36 -10.94
C ALA A 270 -6.10 6.41 -10.90
N PRO A 271 -7.08 6.56 -11.82
CA PRO A 271 -7.11 7.50 -12.96
C PRO A 271 -7.55 8.93 -12.60
N ALA A 272 -8.13 9.12 -11.41
CA ALA A 272 -8.59 10.41 -10.93
C ALA A 272 -8.02 10.68 -9.53
N SER A 273 -7.20 11.73 -9.42
CA SER A 273 -6.67 12.19 -8.13
C SER A 273 -7.82 12.55 -7.18
N ARG A 274 -7.74 12.05 -5.95
CA ARG A 274 -8.66 12.35 -4.86
C ARG A 274 -7.90 12.96 -3.70
N GLN A 275 -8.47 14.00 -3.12
CA GLN A 275 -7.96 14.69 -1.93
C GLN A 275 -8.54 14.11 -0.63
N SER A 276 -8.98 12.85 -0.66
CA SER A 276 -9.64 12.18 0.46
C SER A 276 -9.12 10.76 0.57
N CYS A 277 -8.92 10.30 1.80
CA CYS A 277 -8.58 8.91 2.09
C CYS A 277 -9.81 8.09 2.44
N GLU A 278 -9.78 6.82 2.03
CA GLU A 278 -10.85 5.86 2.32
C GLU A 278 -10.28 4.47 2.61
N VAL A 279 -11.10 3.62 3.19
CA VAL A 279 -10.80 2.19 3.27
C VAL A 279 -11.57 1.49 2.16
N PHE A 280 -10.92 0.53 1.49
CA PHE A 280 -11.61 -0.31 0.51
C PHE A 280 -12.66 -1.20 1.17
N GLY A 281 -13.73 -1.50 0.44
CA GLY A 281 -14.86 -2.30 0.95
C GLY A 281 -16.02 -1.48 1.53
N SER A 282 -16.07 -0.17 1.25
CA SER A 282 -17.23 0.65 1.62
C SER A 282 -18.52 0.12 0.95
N ASN A 283 -19.64 0.22 1.67
CA ASN A 283 -20.94 -0.17 1.14
C ASN A 283 -21.51 0.91 0.24
N ASP A 284 -21.57 0.62 -1.05
CA ASP A 284 -21.98 1.53 -2.11
C ASP A 284 -23.30 1.12 -2.80
N LEU A 285 -23.98 0.07 -2.31
CA LEU A 285 -25.24 -0.45 -2.87
C LEU A 285 -26.37 0.59 -2.97
N GLY A 286 -26.38 1.58 -2.07
CA GLY A 286 -27.37 2.66 -2.06
C GLY A 286 -26.95 3.92 -2.82
N SER A 287 -25.76 3.95 -3.41
CA SER A 287 -25.24 5.13 -4.10
C SER A 287 -25.59 5.10 -5.59
N ALA A 288 -26.05 6.23 -6.13
CA ALA A 288 -26.54 6.31 -7.52
C ALA A 288 -25.50 5.94 -8.60
N GLY A 289 -24.20 5.96 -8.27
CA GLY A 289 -23.11 5.62 -9.18
C GLY A 289 -22.16 4.52 -8.69
N GLY A 290 -22.37 3.98 -7.49
CA GLY A 290 -21.39 3.08 -6.87
C GLY A 290 -20.07 3.77 -6.53
N TRP A 291 -19.15 3.01 -5.93
CA TRP A 291 -17.80 3.45 -5.59
C TRP A 291 -16.95 3.72 -6.83
N SER A 292 -17.17 2.98 -7.91
CA SER A 292 -16.40 3.07 -9.15
C SER A 292 -16.77 4.24 -10.06
N ALA A 293 -17.86 4.97 -9.76
CA ALA A 293 -18.26 6.13 -10.55
C ALA A 293 -17.12 7.18 -10.64
N GLY A 294 -16.73 7.50 -11.88
CA GLY A 294 -15.63 8.43 -12.16
C GLY A 294 -14.24 7.93 -11.75
N LYS A 295 -14.12 6.63 -11.42
CA LYS A 295 -12.85 5.98 -11.09
C LYS A 295 -12.41 4.95 -12.13
N VAL A 296 -13.16 4.75 -13.22
CA VAL A 296 -12.81 3.78 -14.28
C VAL A 296 -11.65 4.28 -15.11
N SER A 297 -10.59 3.48 -15.21
CA SER A 297 -9.41 3.78 -16.02
C SER A 297 -9.57 3.17 -17.42
N GLN A 298 -9.37 3.96 -18.49
CA GLN A 298 -9.45 3.46 -19.86
C GLN A 298 -8.35 2.44 -20.17
N SER A 299 -7.20 2.56 -19.52
CA SER A 299 -6.06 1.65 -19.65
C SER A 299 -6.11 0.48 -18.67
N GLY A 300 -7.05 0.49 -17.72
CA GLY A 300 -7.09 -0.46 -16.61
C GLY A 300 -5.93 -0.31 -15.61
N SER A 301 -5.23 0.83 -15.63
CA SER A 301 -4.14 1.13 -14.69
C SER A 301 -4.59 2.11 -13.61
N TYR A 302 -4.20 1.81 -12.36
CA TYR A 302 -4.59 2.53 -11.16
C TYR A 302 -3.41 2.69 -10.21
N ALA A 303 -3.44 3.73 -9.40
CA ALA A 303 -2.43 3.95 -8.37
C ALA A 303 -3.04 4.63 -7.15
N TRP A 304 -2.57 4.19 -5.98
CA TRP A 304 -2.98 4.71 -4.69
C TRP A 304 -1.78 4.93 -3.77
N THR A 305 -1.90 5.89 -2.87
CA THR A 305 -1.01 5.99 -1.70
C THR A 305 -1.64 5.28 -0.51
N LEU A 306 -0.85 4.42 0.14
CA LEU A 306 -1.16 3.77 1.40
C LEU A 306 -0.70 4.66 2.56
N TRP A 307 -1.67 5.25 3.24
CA TRP A 307 -1.47 6.02 4.46
C TRP A 307 -1.54 5.09 5.67
N ARG A 308 -0.53 5.09 6.54
CA ARG A 308 -0.47 4.23 7.74
C ARG A 308 -0.25 5.04 9.01
N PRO A 309 -0.85 4.65 10.14
CA PRO A 309 -0.82 5.48 11.35
C PRO A 309 0.43 5.23 12.19
N TYR A 310 1.24 6.27 12.36
CA TYR A 310 2.41 6.28 13.23
C TYR A 310 2.12 7.05 14.51
N GLN A 311 2.84 6.70 15.57
CA GLN A 311 3.03 7.57 16.73
C GLN A 311 4.53 7.77 16.96
N CYS A 312 4.91 8.92 17.48
CA CYS A 312 6.31 9.19 17.79
C CYS A 312 6.47 10.24 18.89
N CYS A 313 7.67 10.24 19.47
CA CYS A 313 8.15 11.24 20.41
C CYS A 313 9.57 11.65 20.04
N ALA A 314 9.81 12.95 19.98
CA ALA A 314 11.16 13.50 19.94
C ALA A 314 11.96 13.06 21.18
N ARG A 315 13.25 12.71 20.99
CA ARG A 315 14.10 12.26 22.09
C ARG A 315 14.54 13.43 22.95
N ALA A 316 14.07 13.48 24.20
CA ALA A 316 14.43 14.53 25.16
C ALA A 316 15.51 14.12 26.18
N GLY A 317 16.02 12.88 26.12
CA GLY A 317 17.04 12.36 27.03
C GLY A 317 17.73 11.10 26.51
N GLN A 318 18.74 10.61 27.25
CA GLN A 318 19.49 9.44 26.83
C GLN A 318 18.67 8.14 26.96
N VAL A 319 17.85 8.02 28.01
CA VAL A 319 17.08 6.81 28.34
C VAL A 319 15.59 7.09 28.27
N PHE A 320 14.83 6.20 27.62
CA PHE A 320 13.36 6.25 27.61
C PHE A 320 12.81 5.60 28.89
N LEU A 321 11.97 6.31 29.62
CA LEU A 321 11.38 5.83 30.87
C LEU A 321 9.98 5.26 30.66
N GLY A 322 9.19 5.84 29.75
CA GLY A 322 7.82 5.43 29.48
C GLY A 322 7.02 6.51 28.74
N ASN A 323 5.77 6.21 28.43
CA ASN A 323 4.81 7.16 27.87
C ASN A 323 3.46 7.05 28.56
N VAL A 324 2.70 8.14 28.51
CA VAL A 324 1.29 8.20 28.91
C VAL A 324 0.51 8.73 27.72
N ASP A 325 -0.50 7.97 27.29
CA ASP A 325 -1.39 8.36 26.20
C ASP A 325 -2.64 9.01 26.80
N TRP A 326 -2.97 10.21 26.35
CA TRP A 326 -4.16 10.95 26.81
C TRP A 326 -5.42 10.56 26.03
N MET A 327 -5.22 10.02 24.83
CA MET A 327 -6.29 9.61 23.93
C MET A 327 -5.90 8.34 23.18
N ASN A 328 -6.90 7.58 22.77
CA ASN A 328 -6.68 6.40 21.95
C ASN A 328 -6.30 6.81 20.52
N TYR A 329 -5.17 6.25 20.05
CA TYR A 329 -4.60 6.43 18.72
C TYR A 329 -3.84 5.13 18.37
N PRO A 330 -3.88 4.60 17.13
CA PRO A 330 -4.67 5.03 15.97
C PRO A 330 -6.15 4.74 16.14
#